data_AF-A0A942PI82-F1
#
_entry.id   AF-A0A942PI82-F1
#
_cell.length_a   1.000
_cell.length_b   1.000
_cell.length_c   1.000
_cell.angle_alpha   90.00
_cell.angle_beta   90.00
_cell.angle_gamma   90.00
#
_symmetry.space_group_name_H-M   'P 1'
#
loop_
_entity.id
_entity.type
_entity.pdbx_description
1 polymer ?
#
loop_
_entity_poly.entity_id
_entity_poly.type
_entity_poly.pdbx_seq_one_letter_code
_entity_poly.pdbx_strand_id
1 'polypeptide(L)'
;MSEFTIGRDPACRIVIDDKTVSRWHGKIEPQSDGVYLISDTDSSGGSYVRVKGGWRRFVRAKVRAEDEVRLGEYVTTIEKLLKEAKAAAAKVKVKRNPTTGEIIKS
;
A
#
# COMPACT_ATOMS: atom_id res chain seq x y z
N MET A 1 -8.37 -7.50 -11.61
CA MET A 1 -7.74 -6.22 -11.22
C MET A 1 -6.84 -6.51 -10.03
N SER A 2 -5.57 -6.12 -10.06
CA SER A 2 -4.62 -6.43 -8.98
C SER A 2 -4.76 -5.43 -7.84
N GLU A 3 -5.23 -5.90 -6.68
CA GLU A 3 -5.24 -5.18 -5.41
C GLU A 3 -3.82 -5.11 -4.82
N PHE A 4 -3.49 -4.00 -4.15
CA PHE A 4 -2.24 -3.84 -3.39
C PHE A 4 -2.55 -3.74 -1.90
N THR A 5 -2.05 -4.69 -1.10
CA THR A 5 -2.16 -4.64 0.36
C THR A 5 -1.12 -3.71 0.96
N ILE A 6 -1.50 -2.96 1.99
CA ILE A 6 -0.68 -2.02 2.73
C ILE A 6 -0.68 -2.42 4.21
N GLY A 7 0.48 -2.39 4.83
CA GLY A 7 0.61 -2.55 6.26
C GLY A 7 2.05 -2.69 6.70
N ARG A 8 2.26 -2.83 8.00
CA ARG A 8 3.60 -3.05 8.56
C ARG A 8 4.07 -4.50 8.40
N ASP A 9 3.16 -5.43 8.17
CA ASP A 9 3.54 -6.82 7.99
C ASP A 9 4.35 -7.01 6.69
N PRO A 10 5.50 -7.70 6.73
CA PRO A 10 6.28 -8.00 5.52
C PRO A 10 5.52 -8.80 4.45
N ALA A 11 4.40 -9.45 4.80
CA ALA A 11 3.52 -10.10 3.86
C ALA A 11 2.66 -9.12 3.02
N CYS A 12 2.58 -7.85 3.42
CA CYS A 12 1.93 -6.82 2.62
C CYS A 12 2.74 -6.48 1.38
N ARG A 13 2.05 -6.08 0.30
CA ARG A 13 2.72 -5.68 -0.93
C ARG A 13 3.41 -4.32 -0.82
N ILE A 14 2.85 -3.45 0.01
CA ILE A 14 3.41 -2.17 0.40
C ILE A 14 3.67 -2.25 1.90
N VAL A 15 4.95 -2.36 2.25
CA VAL A 15 5.39 -2.52 3.65
C VAL A 15 5.77 -1.16 4.20
N ILE A 16 5.09 -0.74 5.26
CA ILE A 16 5.36 0.53 5.94
C ILE A 16 5.87 0.22 7.35
N ASP A 17 7.14 0.49 7.60
CA ASP A 17 7.77 0.27 8.91
C ASP A 17 7.47 1.40 9.89
N ASP A 18 6.20 1.47 10.32
CA ASP A 18 5.74 2.42 11.33
C ASP A 18 4.85 1.72 12.36
N LYS A 19 5.18 1.87 13.65
CA LYS A 19 4.48 1.21 14.77
C LYS A 19 2.98 1.55 14.86
N THR A 20 2.55 2.68 14.32
CA THR A 20 1.16 3.14 14.29
C THR A 20 0.37 2.56 13.11
N VAL A 21 1.07 1.97 12.15
CA VAL A 21 0.48 1.25 11.03
C VAL A 21 0.21 -0.21 11.45
N SER A 22 -1.06 -0.60 11.41
CA SER A 22 -1.46 -2.00 11.58
C SER A 22 -0.71 -2.95 10.63
N ARG A 23 -0.52 -4.20 11.07
CA ARG A 23 0.09 -5.27 10.27
C ARG A 23 -0.59 -5.41 8.90
N TRP A 24 -1.91 -5.40 8.91
CA TRP A 24 -2.78 -5.29 7.75
C TRP A 24 -3.60 -4.02 7.92
N HIS A 25 -3.21 -2.95 7.26
CA HIS A 25 -3.77 -1.62 7.51
C HIS A 25 -4.85 -1.25 6.49
N GLY A 26 -4.56 -1.53 5.22
CA GLY A 26 -5.45 -1.11 4.16
C GLY A 26 -5.06 -1.69 2.82
N LYS A 27 -5.80 -1.28 1.80
CA LYS A 27 -5.66 -1.80 0.45
C LYS A 27 -5.92 -0.71 -0.59
N ILE A 28 -5.23 -0.79 -1.72
CA ILE A 28 -5.46 0.07 -2.88
C ILE A 28 -5.88 -0.78 -4.07
N GLU A 29 -7.00 -0.39 -4.69
CA GLU A 29 -7.55 -1.01 -5.88
C GLU A 29 -7.58 0.04 -7.01
N PRO A 30 -6.81 -0.14 -8.10
CA PRO A 30 -6.89 0.76 -9.25
C PRO A 30 -8.28 0.68 -9.89
N GLN A 31 -8.83 1.85 -10.20
CA GLN A 31 -10.08 2.04 -10.93
C GLN A 31 -9.77 2.59 -12.34
N SER A 32 -10.76 3.13 -13.04
CA SER A 32 -10.56 3.85 -14.30
C SER A 32 -9.98 5.25 -14.08
N ASP A 33 -9.40 5.83 -15.13
CA ASP A 33 -9.10 7.27 -15.24
C ASP A 33 -8.17 7.84 -14.14
N GLY A 34 -7.22 7.01 -13.69
CA GLY A 34 -6.25 7.38 -12.66
C GLY A 34 -6.86 7.55 -11.27
N VAL A 35 -8.06 7.02 -11.05
CA VAL A 35 -8.70 6.95 -9.75
C VAL A 35 -8.34 5.63 -9.08
N TYR A 36 -8.18 5.67 -7.77
CA TYR A 36 -7.93 4.51 -6.92
C TYR A 36 -8.97 4.47 -5.81
N LEU A 37 -9.37 3.26 -5.43
CA LEU A 37 -10.15 3.02 -4.24
C LEU A 37 -9.19 2.58 -3.13
N ILE A 38 -9.04 3.39 -2.10
CA ILE A 38 -8.29 3.03 -0.90
C ILE A 38 -9.28 2.61 0.20
N SER A 39 -8.98 1.52 0.90
CA SER A 39 -9.80 0.99 1.98
C SER A 39 -8.96 0.72 3.23
N ASP A 40 -9.46 1.10 4.39
CA ASP A 40 -8.94 0.74 5.71
C ASP A 40 -9.52 -0.61 6.15
N THR A 41 -8.70 -1.48 6.73
CA THR A 41 -9.10 -2.83 7.17
C THR A 41 -9.18 -2.94 8.68
N ASP A 42 -9.92 -2.02 9.31
CA ASP A 42 -10.04 -1.91 10.77
C ASP A 42 -8.69 -1.68 11.45
N SER A 43 -7.93 -0.71 10.93
CA SER A 43 -6.63 -0.38 11.46
C SER A 43 -6.74 0.36 12.81
N SER A 44 -5.80 0.12 13.73
CA SER A 44 -5.83 0.73 15.06
C SER A 44 -5.54 2.23 15.03
N GLY A 45 -4.67 2.67 14.11
CA GLY A 45 -4.33 4.07 13.90
C GLY A 45 -5.32 4.83 13.02
N GLY A 46 -6.19 4.13 12.29
CA GLY A 46 -7.09 4.69 11.30
C GLY A 46 -6.40 5.20 10.04
N SER A 47 -7.21 5.41 9.00
CA SER A 47 -6.79 6.01 7.74
C SER A 47 -7.46 7.36 7.50
N TYR A 48 -6.70 8.32 6.97
CA TYR A 48 -7.16 9.68 6.72
C TYR A 48 -6.71 10.17 5.34
N VAL A 49 -7.52 11.00 4.70
CA VAL A 49 -7.17 11.71 3.46
C VAL A 49 -7.10 13.20 3.74
N ARG A 50 -6.14 13.87 3.12
CA ARG A 50 -5.98 15.32 3.21
C ARG A 50 -7.11 16.02 2.44
N VAL A 51 -7.77 16.96 3.10
CA VAL A 51 -8.83 17.80 2.51
C VAL A 51 -8.61 19.26 2.88
N LYS A 52 -9.35 20.18 2.24
CA LYS A 52 -9.40 21.58 2.66
C LYS A 52 -9.91 21.64 4.10
N GLY A 53 -9.07 22.11 5.03
CA GLY A 53 -9.39 22.18 6.46
C GLY A 53 -8.78 21.07 7.32
N GLY A 54 -8.01 20.13 6.76
CA GLY A 54 -7.20 19.18 7.54
C GLY A 54 -7.34 17.72 7.09
N TRP A 55 -7.36 16.81 8.07
CA TRP A 55 -7.43 15.37 7.84
C TRP A 55 -8.86 14.87 8.02
N ARG A 56 -9.35 14.09 7.05
CA ARG A 56 -10.65 13.43 7.14
C ARG A 56 -10.47 11.91 7.19
N ARG A 57 -10.98 11.27 8.26
CA ARG A 57 -10.94 9.82 8.41
C ARG A 57 -11.78 9.15 7.32
N PHE A 58 -11.35 7.99 6.84
CA PHE A 58 -12.12 7.15 5.91
C PHE A 58 -12.02 5.67 6.26
N VAL A 59 -13.05 4.91 5.89
CA VAL A 59 -12.99 3.44 5.77
C VAL A 59 -12.81 3.05 4.31
N ARG A 60 -13.46 3.75 3.37
CA ARG A 60 -13.18 3.68 1.94
C ARG A 60 -13.19 5.08 1.34
N ALA A 61 -12.28 5.37 0.43
CA ALA A 61 -12.22 6.65 -0.28
C ALA A 61 -11.75 6.46 -1.72
N LYS A 62 -12.35 7.25 -2.64
CA LYS A 62 -11.81 7.44 -3.98
C LYS A 62 -10.74 8.53 -3.90
N VAL A 63 -9.55 8.23 -4.40
CA VAL A 63 -8.37 9.09 -4.34
C VAL A 63 -7.64 9.09 -5.68
N ARG A 64 -6.86 10.14 -5.93
CA ARG A 64 -5.93 10.26 -7.05
C ARG A 64 -4.49 10.02 -6.61
N ALA A 65 -3.57 9.92 -7.55
CA ALA A 65 -2.17 9.63 -7.26
C ALA A 65 -1.51 10.68 -6.36
N GLU A 66 -1.91 11.94 -6.53
CA GLU A 66 -1.36 13.10 -5.83
C GLU A 66 -1.98 13.31 -4.44
N ASP A 67 -3.07 12.62 -4.13
CA ASP A 67 -3.75 12.78 -2.84
C ASP A 67 -2.84 12.29 -1.71
N GLU A 68 -2.75 13.12 -0.67
CA GLU A 68 -2.01 12.81 0.54
C GLU A 68 -2.92 12.03 1.49
N VAL A 69 -2.39 10.91 1.99
CA VAL A 69 -3.06 10.03 2.95
C VAL A 69 -2.19 9.86 4.18
N ARG A 70 -2.84 9.64 5.31
CA ARG A 70 -2.20 9.31 6.57
C ARG A 70 -2.73 7.96 7.05
N LEU A 71 -1.82 7.01 7.25
CA LEU A 71 -2.09 5.66 7.72
C LEU A 71 -1.45 5.53 9.11
N GLY A 72 -2.26 5.54 10.17
CA GLY A 72 -1.74 5.81 11.51
C GLY A 72 -1.16 7.23 11.58
N GLU A 73 0.14 7.34 11.85
CA GLU A 73 0.91 8.60 11.81
C GLU A 73 1.80 8.72 10.57
N TYR A 74 1.86 7.68 9.73
CA TYR A 74 2.63 7.72 8.49
C TYR A 74 1.90 8.51 7.40
N VAL A 75 2.47 9.64 6.99
CA VAL A 75 1.94 10.51 5.93
C VAL A 75 2.67 10.25 4.60
N THR A 76 1.91 10.04 3.53
CA THR A 76 2.45 9.80 2.18
C THR A 76 1.43 10.14 1.10
N THR A 77 1.78 9.91 -0.16
CA THR A 77 0.85 10.02 -1.30
C THR A 77 0.54 8.66 -1.90
N ILE A 78 -0.58 8.56 -2.61
CA ILE A 78 -0.97 7.34 -3.34
C ILE A 78 0.10 6.97 -4.38
N GLU A 79 0.69 7.95 -5.06
CA GLU A 79 1.76 7.72 -6.03
C GLU A 79 2.97 7.01 -5.39
N LYS A 80 3.41 7.46 -4.21
CA LYS A 80 4.54 6.86 -3.51
C LYS A 80 4.24 5.42 -3.09
N LEU A 81 3.06 5.16 -2.53
CA LEU A 81 2.60 3.81 -2.17
C LEU A 81 2.62 2.88 -3.40
N LEU A 82 2.13 3.35 -4.55
CA LEU A 82 2.12 2.56 -5.79
C LEU A 82 3.53 2.33 -6.35
N LYS A 83 4.44 3.30 -6.23
CA LYS A 83 5.86 3.13 -6.61
C LYS A 83 6.52 2.04 -5.76
N GLU A 84 6.29 2.03 -4.46
CA GLU A 84 6.79 0.98 -3.55
C GLU A 84 6.23 -0.40 -3.92
N ALA A 85 4.92 -0.48 -4.18
CA ALA A 85 4.26 -1.72 -4.59
C ALA A 85 4.85 -2.32 -5.88
N LYS A 86 5.20 -1.46 -6.84
CA LYS A 86 5.82 -1.85 -8.11
C LYS A 86 7.28 -2.28 -7.91
N ALA A 87 8.03 -1.55 -7.09
CA ALA A 87 9.42 -1.89 -6.77
C ALA A 87 9.53 -3.23 -6.03
N ALA A 88 8.64 -3.49 -5.07
CA ALA A 88 8.57 -4.78 -4.37
C ALA A 88 8.28 -5.95 -5.34
N ALA A 89 7.33 -5.76 -6.25
CA ALA A 89 6.99 -6.78 -7.25
C ALA A 89 8.12 -7.09 -8.25
N ALA A 90 8.94 -6.08 -8.59
CA ALA A 90 10.11 -6.27 -9.45
C ALA A 90 11.20 -7.13 -8.76
N LYS A 91 11.42 -6.92 -7.45
CA LYS A 91 12.39 -7.67 -6.66
C LYS A 91 12.00 -9.14 -6.46
N VAL A 92 10.70 -9.44 -6.33
CA VAL A 92 10.20 -10.82 -6.17
C VAL A 92 10.44 -11.69 -7.42
N LYS A 93 10.48 -11.11 -8.62
CA LYS A 93 10.76 -11.85 -9.87
C LYS A 93 12.22 -12.32 -9.99
N VAL A 94 13.11 -11.89 -9.09
CA VAL A 94 14.53 -12.27 -9.07
C VAL A 94 14.78 -13.19 -7.87
N LYS A 95 14.28 -14.42 -7.93
CA LYS A 95 14.80 -15.55 -7.16
C LYS A 95 15.06 -16.71 -8.13
N ARG A 96 16.21 -16.67 -8.80
CA ARG A 96 16.86 -17.84 -9.39
C ARG A 96 17.97 -18.27 -8.43
N ASN A 97 18.13 -19.56 -8.18
CA ASN A 97 19.28 -20.05 -7.42
C ASN A 97 20.56 -19.68 -8.20
N PRO A 98 21.44 -18.80 -7.69
CA PRO A 98 22.64 -18.37 -8.40
C PRO A 98 23.67 -19.49 -8.55
N THR A 99 23.50 -20.63 -7.85
CA THR A 99 24.44 -21.74 -7.85
C THR A 99 24.01 -22.89 -8.78
N THR A 100 22.71 -23.10 -9.01
CA THR A 100 22.24 -24.23 -9.84
C THR A 100 21.41 -23.82 -11.06
N GLY A 101 20.98 -22.56 -11.17
CA GLY A 101 20.14 -22.12 -12.29
C GLY A 101 18.72 -22.71 -12.31
N GLU A 102 18.37 -23.59 -11.37
CA GLU A 102 17.05 -24.21 -11.30
C GLU A 102 15.99 -23.28 -10.71
N ILE A 103 14.76 -23.42 -11.24
CA ILE A 103 13.56 -22.81 -10.69
C ILE A 103 13.15 -23.65 -9.48
N ILE A 104 13.13 -23.05 -8.28
CA ILE A 104 12.56 -23.69 -7.09
C ILE A 104 11.04 -23.76 -7.30
N LYS A 105 10.53 -24.95 -7.61
CA LYS A 105 9.10 -25.26 -7.53
C LYS A 105 8.83 -25.95 -6.19
N SER A 106 7.94 -25.32 -5.41
CA SER A 106 7.20 -25.84 -4.24
C SER A 106 8.02 -26.43 -3.10
#